data_AF-A0A919PYP6-F1
#
_entry.id   AF-A0A919PYP6-F1
#
_cell.length_a   1.000
_cell.length_b   1.000
_cell.length_c   1.000
_cell.angle_alpha   90.00
_cell.angle_beta   90.00
_cell.angle_gamma   90.00
#
_symmetry.space_group_name_H-M   'P 1'
#
loop_
_entity.id
_entity.type
_entity.pdbx_description
1 polymer ?
#
loop_
_entity_poly.entity_id
_entity_poly.type
_entity_poly.pdbx_seq_one_letter_code
_entity_poly.pdbx_strand_id
1 'polypeptide(L)'
;MTTVMTFGTGAVTRPADTIGGMGIRRMLAVALAGLVAATVVGAVHASDAADAVYPPPRSLPLPPPSTNGIDDHRTTVAVLLGPAGANAADVLAPYETLAASGRYQVLTVAEHRTPIPLTGGLELVPDRTFADLGHADWIVVPEIQQASSPQLQSTVDWIRARYADGAQILSVCAGAGLLARTGLLTGRPATSNWLALYGYERQYPDVRWRRGVRYVDDGRIITTAAVLSGVDGALRILEREHGTDAARQAATAIGWRTYHPGATADIAAAHPAPADTVALLNAGFRTPVHAGVLLTPGVGEIELASVFRTYTQLVYVARLTAVTADGQPIRSRHGLTFIPRSAKPTGYDRLLVPGHDAALAHRADPAWKPVYVHARAEFPFDGTLRDLAATTDVPTARWVAKTLEYSPGELTGPAFPWVPALLLALAMAAGGTLYVLARAGLARRPRLRNWLRHLAEMLVAMVAGMLLLAPAWSWLTHDRPVLMTLTMAVDMAAGMAAWMAVRGHDRRMIGEMALVMVAPFVVLLPWLSGAALSTAGHVLMLAAMVALMLVRWEHYSAAPTWAFRPWRRVFRKPGAGDDPGRGDLPQQVEEPAGEPR
;
A
#
# COMPACT_ATOMS: atom_id res chain seq x y z
N MET A 1 14.63 -11.41 78.91
CA MET A 1 13.58 -10.41 78.62
C MET A 1 14.04 -9.63 77.41
N THR A 2 13.61 -10.08 76.24
CA THR A 2 13.94 -9.51 74.93
C THR A 2 12.59 -9.19 74.31
N THR A 3 12.26 -7.90 74.17
CA THR A 3 11.04 -7.49 73.48
C THR A 3 11.38 -6.46 72.42
N VAL A 4 11.09 -6.89 71.21
CA VAL A 4 11.11 -6.21 69.92
C VAL A 4 10.09 -5.07 69.92
N MET A 5 10.47 -3.91 69.37
CA MET A 5 9.52 -2.96 68.80
C MET A 5 10.02 -2.54 67.41
N THR A 6 9.37 -3.10 66.40
CA THR A 6 9.56 -2.85 64.97
C THR A 6 8.77 -1.58 64.59
N PHE A 7 9.45 -0.56 64.07
CA PHE A 7 8.80 0.59 63.43
C PHE A 7 8.37 0.21 62.01
N GLY A 8 7.06 0.28 61.74
CA GLY A 8 6.49 0.02 60.44
C GLY A 8 6.84 1.09 59.40
N THR A 9 7.38 0.67 58.27
CA THR A 9 7.50 1.47 57.06
C THR A 9 6.15 1.52 56.35
N GLY A 10 5.30 2.47 56.74
CA GLY A 10 4.10 2.82 55.98
C GLY A 10 4.48 3.54 54.69
N ALA A 11 4.35 2.86 53.55
CA ALA A 11 4.44 3.50 52.24
C ALA A 11 3.19 4.39 52.04
N VAL A 12 3.38 5.70 52.19
CA VAL A 12 2.38 6.72 51.85
C VAL A 12 2.26 6.76 50.32
N THR A 13 1.28 6.06 49.76
CA THR A 13 0.84 6.27 48.38
C THR A 13 0.08 7.60 48.33
N ARG A 14 0.65 8.62 47.67
CA ARG A 14 -0.03 9.91 47.48
C ARG A 14 -1.34 9.69 46.70
N PRO A 15 -2.50 10.17 47.19
CA PRO A 15 -3.81 9.98 46.53
C PRO A 15 -4.00 10.82 45.25
N ALA A 16 -2.96 11.54 44.80
CA ALA A 16 -3.02 12.38 43.60
C ALA A 16 -2.78 11.62 42.28
N ASP A 17 -2.32 10.36 42.33
CA ASP A 17 -1.93 9.60 41.13
C ASP A 17 -3.03 8.71 40.55
N THR A 18 -4.26 8.80 41.06
CA THR A 18 -5.37 7.93 40.66
C THR A 18 -6.67 8.71 40.46
N ILE A 19 -7.20 8.65 39.24
CA ILE A 19 -8.61 8.97 38.95
C ILE A 19 -9.33 7.64 38.73
N GLY A 20 -10.39 7.35 39.50
CA GLY A 20 -11.18 6.11 39.36
C GLY A 20 -10.43 4.80 39.67
N GLY A 21 -9.38 4.83 40.49
CA GLY A 21 -8.64 3.63 40.91
C GLY A 21 -7.59 3.09 39.93
N MET A 22 -7.30 3.82 38.84
CA MET A 22 -6.21 3.50 37.92
C MET A 22 -5.08 4.52 38.04
N GLY A 23 -3.84 4.06 38.25
CA GLY A 23 -2.68 4.95 38.31
C GLY A 23 -2.46 5.67 36.97
N ILE A 24 -2.22 6.99 36.97
CA ILE A 24 -2.01 7.84 35.78
C ILE A 24 -1.07 7.18 34.75
N ARG A 25 -0.02 6.49 35.19
CA ARG A 25 0.92 5.74 34.34
C ARG A 25 0.27 4.63 33.52
N ARG A 26 -0.73 3.93 34.06
CA ARG A 26 -1.49 2.89 33.33
C ARG A 26 -2.45 3.51 32.33
N MET A 27 -3.10 4.63 32.64
CA MET A 27 -3.93 5.36 31.68
C MET A 27 -3.11 5.89 30.50
N LEU A 28 -1.93 6.47 30.76
CA LEU A 28 -1.02 6.94 29.71
C LEU A 28 -0.50 5.78 28.85
N ALA A 29 -0.11 4.65 29.45
CA ALA A 29 0.33 3.47 28.70
C ALA A 29 -0.77 2.90 27.81
N VAL A 30 -2.01 2.95 28.29
CA VAL A 30 -3.21 2.48 27.59
C VAL A 30 -3.58 3.41 26.43
N ALA A 31 -3.54 4.73 26.64
CA ALA A 31 -3.73 5.71 25.58
C ALA A 31 -2.64 5.59 24.49
N LEU A 32 -1.39 5.39 24.90
CA LEU A 32 -0.27 5.16 23.98
C LEU A 32 -0.45 3.87 23.17
N ALA A 33 -0.89 2.78 23.79
CA ALA A 33 -1.17 1.52 23.08
C ALA A 33 -2.32 1.68 22.07
N GLY A 34 -3.34 2.45 22.42
CA GLY A 34 -4.43 2.83 21.53
C GLY A 34 -3.96 3.64 20.31
N LEU A 35 -3.09 4.62 20.53
CA LEU A 35 -2.48 5.40 19.47
C LEU A 35 -1.62 4.53 18.53
N VAL A 36 -0.83 3.60 19.09
CA VAL A 36 -0.05 2.64 18.31
C VAL A 36 -0.96 1.78 17.42
N ALA A 37 -2.08 1.27 17.95
CA ALA A 37 -3.04 0.49 17.16
C ALA A 37 -3.65 1.32 16.01
N ALA A 38 -3.98 2.59 16.26
CA ALA A 38 -4.46 3.51 15.23
C ALA A 38 -3.44 3.74 14.11
N THR A 39 -2.17 3.95 14.48
CA THR A 39 -1.07 4.07 13.51
C THR A 39 -0.92 2.79 12.68
N VAL A 40 -1.03 1.61 13.29
CA VAL A 40 -0.94 0.33 12.56
C VAL A 40 -2.09 0.17 11.56
N VAL A 41 -3.34 0.45 11.95
CA VAL A 41 -4.49 0.37 11.03
C VAL A 41 -4.33 1.36 9.88
N GLY A 42 -3.96 2.61 10.18
CA GLY A 42 -3.71 3.62 9.15
C GLY A 42 -2.59 3.20 8.19
N ALA A 43 -1.52 2.57 8.69
CA ALA A 43 -0.43 2.06 7.86
C ALA A 43 -0.86 0.91 6.95
N VAL A 44 -1.70 -0.02 7.43
CA VAL A 44 -2.25 -1.12 6.61
C VAL A 44 -3.13 -0.56 5.49
N HIS A 45 -4.05 0.36 5.80
CA HIS A 45 -4.86 1.01 4.77
C HIS A 45 -4.02 1.77 3.73
N ALA A 46 -3.00 2.50 4.18
CA ALA A 46 -2.09 3.19 3.27
C ALA A 46 -1.28 2.21 2.40
N SER A 47 -0.88 1.05 2.95
CA SER A 47 -0.20 -0.01 2.20
C SER A 47 -1.09 -0.60 1.12
N ASP A 48 -2.33 -0.98 1.47
CA ASP A 48 -3.30 -1.51 0.51
C ASP A 48 -3.61 -0.49 -0.61
N ALA A 49 -3.63 0.80 -0.27
CA ALA A 49 -3.84 1.86 -1.25
C ALA A 49 -2.59 2.13 -2.10
N ALA A 50 -1.39 1.96 -1.54
CA ALA A 50 -0.12 2.04 -2.26
C ALA A 50 0.03 0.91 -3.28
N ASP A 51 -0.33 -0.32 -2.91
CA ASP A 51 -0.32 -1.48 -3.81
C ASP A 51 -1.28 -1.30 -4.99
N ALA A 52 -2.36 -0.54 -4.80
CA ALA A 52 -3.31 -0.21 -5.85
C ALA A 52 -2.83 0.87 -6.84
N VAL A 53 -1.72 1.57 -6.58
CA VAL A 53 -1.18 2.60 -7.49
C VAL A 53 -0.62 1.99 -8.76
N TYR A 54 0.01 0.81 -8.66
CA TYR A 54 0.59 0.06 -9.77
C TYR A 54 -0.10 -1.29 -9.89
N PRO A 55 -1.35 -1.32 -10.39
CA PRO A 55 -2.05 -2.57 -10.56
C PRO A 55 -1.33 -3.45 -11.60
N PRO A 56 -1.40 -4.78 -11.46
CA PRO A 56 -0.63 -5.69 -12.30
C PRO A 56 -0.91 -5.47 -13.79
N PRO A 57 0.10 -5.68 -14.66
CA PRO A 57 -0.06 -5.62 -16.10
C PRO A 57 -1.10 -6.65 -16.57
N ARG A 58 -1.85 -6.31 -17.63
CA ARG A 58 -2.77 -7.25 -18.29
C ARG A 58 -2.22 -7.65 -19.65
N SER A 59 -2.32 -8.94 -19.95
CA SER A 59 -2.02 -9.46 -21.29
C SER A 59 -3.20 -9.18 -22.20
N LEU A 60 -3.04 -8.21 -23.11
CA LEU A 60 -4.02 -7.87 -24.13
C LEU A 60 -3.36 -7.92 -25.51
N PRO A 61 -4.13 -8.23 -26.58
CA PRO A 61 -3.65 -8.06 -27.94
C PRO A 61 -3.15 -6.63 -28.12
N LEU A 62 -1.87 -6.50 -28.48
CA LEU A 62 -1.27 -5.19 -28.62
C LEU A 62 -1.67 -4.58 -29.96
N PRO A 63 -1.98 -3.26 -29.99
CA PRO A 63 -2.04 -2.57 -31.26
C PRO A 63 -0.68 -2.68 -31.98
N PRO A 64 -0.66 -2.64 -33.32
CA PRO A 64 0.59 -2.64 -34.07
C PRO A 64 1.50 -1.50 -33.59
N PRO A 65 2.84 -1.64 -33.70
CA PRO A 65 3.75 -0.53 -33.45
C PRO A 65 3.35 0.67 -34.30
N SER A 66 3.59 1.88 -33.81
CA SER A 66 3.36 3.07 -34.63
C SER A 66 4.17 2.95 -35.93
N THR A 67 3.51 3.14 -37.07
CA THR A 67 4.13 3.08 -38.41
C THR A 67 5.07 4.25 -38.72
N ASN A 68 5.17 5.23 -37.82
CA ASN A 68 6.20 6.26 -37.90
C ASN A 68 7.56 5.57 -37.73
N GLY A 69 8.30 5.43 -38.83
CA GLY A 69 9.66 4.90 -38.84
C GLY A 69 10.58 5.70 -37.90
N ILE A 70 11.67 5.06 -37.47
CA ILE A 70 12.78 5.80 -36.86
C ILE A 70 13.34 6.70 -37.97
N ASP A 71 13.41 7.99 -37.68
CA ASP A 71 14.00 8.95 -38.62
C ASP A 71 15.44 9.16 -38.18
N ASP A 72 16.36 8.48 -38.86
CA ASP A 72 17.79 8.49 -38.52
C ASP A 72 18.42 9.89 -38.60
N HIS A 73 17.73 10.88 -39.19
CA HIS A 73 18.18 12.27 -39.25
C HIS A 73 17.72 13.12 -38.06
N ARG A 74 16.88 12.60 -37.16
CA ARG A 74 16.39 13.32 -35.98
C ARG A 74 17.04 12.81 -34.70
N THR A 75 17.33 13.74 -33.79
CA THR A 75 17.83 13.40 -32.47
C THR A 75 16.81 12.54 -31.72
N THR A 76 17.23 11.32 -31.37
CA THR A 76 16.38 10.29 -30.77
C THR A 76 16.50 10.32 -29.25
N VAL A 77 15.35 10.44 -28.58
CA VAL A 77 15.24 10.43 -27.12
C VAL A 77 14.49 9.18 -26.70
N ALA A 78 15.15 8.30 -25.94
CA ALA A 78 14.59 7.07 -25.40
C ALA A 78 14.10 7.27 -23.96
N VAL A 79 12.79 7.24 -23.73
CA VAL A 79 12.19 7.31 -22.39
C VAL A 79 11.97 5.90 -21.87
N LEU A 80 12.67 5.53 -20.80
CA LEU A 80 12.66 4.17 -20.27
C LEU A 80 11.37 3.83 -19.53
N LEU A 81 10.93 2.59 -19.69
CA LEU A 81 9.83 1.98 -18.95
C LEU A 81 10.27 0.66 -18.34
N GLY A 82 9.91 0.42 -17.08
CA GLY A 82 10.19 -0.84 -16.39
C GLY A 82 8.99 -1.78 -16.34
N PRO A 83 9.20 -3.10 -16.26
CA PRO A 83 8.12 -4.10 -16.33
C PRO A 83 7.13 -4.03 -15.16
N ALA A 84 7.59 -3.59 -13.98
CA ALA A 84 6.75 -3.39 -12.80
C ALA A 84 6.03 -2.03 -12.79
N GLY A 85 6.34 -1.16 -13.76
CA GLY A 85 5.76 0.17 -13.91
C GLY A 85 6.73 1.31 -13.75
N ALA A 86 6.28 2.51 -14.11
CA ALA A 86 7.04 3.75 -14.05
C ALA A 86 6.18 4.92 -13.56
N ASN A 87 6.79 5.97 -13.03
CA ASN A 87 6.05 7.15 -12.62
C ASN A 87 5.46 7.88 -13.83
N ALA A 88 4.13 8.07 -13.85
CA ALA A 88 3.43 8.62 -15.00
C ALA A 88 3.96 10.01 -15.37
N ALA A 89 4.18 10.86 -14.36
CA ALA A 89 4.58 12.23 -14.63
C ALA A 89 6.09 12.35 -14.93
N ASP A 90 6.94 11.47 -14.40
CA ASP A 90 8.36 11.40 -14.77
C ASP A 90 8.57 10.93 -16.22
N VAL A 91 7.66 10.10 -16.73
CA VAL A 91 7.68 9.63 -18.13
C VAL A 91 7.14 10.73 -19.04
N LEU A 92 5.91 11.19 -18.75
CA LEU A 92 5.11 11.96 -19.69
C LEU A 92 5.49 13.43 -19.76
N ALA A 93 5.95 14.03 -18.66
CA ALA A 93 6.31 15.45 -18.64
C ALA A 93 7.57 15.79 -19.47
N PRO A 94 8.73 15.11 -19.28
CA PRO A 94 9.87 15.32 -20.16
C PRO A 94 9.59 14.84 -21.60
N TYR A 95 8.78 13.80 -21.78
CA TYR A 95 8.37 13.32 -23.11
C TYR A 95 7.66 14.43 -23.90
N GLU A 96 6.59 15.02 -23.35
CA GLU A 96 5.84 16.08 -24.03
C GLU A 96 6.68 17.34 -24.20
N THR A 97 7.48 17.72 -23.19
CA THR A 97 8.34 18.91 -23.28
C THR A 97 9.29 18.83 -24.48
N LEU A 98 9.92 17.66 -24.70
CA LEU A 98 10.82 17.44 -25.83
C LEU A 98 10.05 17.28 -27.15
N ALA A 99 8.92 16.57 -27.14
CA ALA A 99 8.12 16.33 -28.34
C ALA A 99 7.46 17.61 -28.87
N ALA A 100 6.91 18.45 -27.99
CA ALA A 100 6.26 19.72 -28.33
C ALA A 100 7.21 20.73 -28.98
N SER A 101 8.52 20.55 -28.81
CA SER A 101 9.53 21.39 -29.48
C SER A 101 9.64 21.13 -30.99
N GLY A 102 9.14 19.98 -31.48
CA GLY A 102 9.30 19.53 -32.86
C GLY A 102 10.71 19.08 -33.24
N ARG A 103 11.71 19.20 -32.34
CA ARG A 103 13.12 18.94 -32.66
C ARG A 103 13.57 17.51 -32.42
N TYR A 104 12.92 16.79 -31.50
CA TYR A 104 13.29 15.43 -31.12
C TYR A 104 12.31 14.40 -31.64
N GLN A 105 12.81 13.22 -31.99
CA GLN A 105 12.02 12.00 -32.05
C GLN A 105 12.04 11.37 -30.65
N VAL A 106 10.94 11.52 -29.91
CA VAL A 106 10.83 10.99 -28.54
C VAL A 106 10.05 9.67 -28.59
N LEU A 107 10.67 8.61 -28.07
CA LEU A 107 10.13 7.25 -28.08
C LEU A 107 10.17 6.66 -26.69
N THR A 108 9.16 5.86 -26.35
CA THR A 108 9.18 5.06 -25.13
C THR A 108 9.79 3.69 -25.39
N VAL A 109 10.65 3.22 -24.48
CA VAL A 109 11.47 2.02 -24.68
C VAL A 109 11.43 1.13 -23.45
N ALA A 110 11.23 -0.16 -23.66
CA ALA A 110 11.23 -1.18 -22.60
C ALA A 110 11.98 -2.44 -23.05
N GLU A 111 12.23 -3.37 -22.14
CA GLU A 111 12.81 -4.68 -22.49
C GLU A 111 11.90 -5.50 -23.42
N HIS A 112 10.60 -5.47 -23.14
CA HIS A 112 9.59 -6.16 -23.91
C HIS A 112 8.47 -5.20 -24.30
N ARG A 113 7.90 -5.42 -25.48
CA ARG A 113 6.73 -4.69 -25.92
C ARG A 113 5.49 -5.34 -25.30
N THR A 114 5.18 -4.98 -24.07
CA THR A 114 3.96 -5.36 -23.32
C THR A 114 3.35 -4.11 -22.68
N PRO A 115 2.05 -4.10 -22.32
CA PRO A 115 1.47 -2.97 -21.62
C PRO A 115 2.15 -2.78 -20.27
N ILE A 116 2.65 -1.57 -20.01
CA ILE A 116 3.33 -1.21 -18.77
C ILE A 116 2.42 -0.30 -17.94
N PRO A 117 2.17 -0.60 -16.66
CA PRO A 117 1.39 0.27 -15.79
C PRO A 117 2.23 1.49 -15.41
N LEU A 118 1.69 2.67 -15.67
CA LEU A 118 2.15 3.92 -15.08
C LEU A 118 1.38 4.19 -13.78
N THR A 119 1.82 5.20 -13.03
CA THR A 119 1.17 5.65 -11.78
C THR A 119 -0.36 5.73 -11.94
N GLY A 120 -1.09 5.22 -10.96
CA GLY A 120 -2.54 5.30 -10.93
C GLY A 120 -3.25 4.39 -11.94
N GLY A 121 -2.56 3.40 -12.51
CA GLY A 121 -3.16 2.39 -13.37
C GLY A 121 -3.37 2.79 -14.84
N LEU A 122 -2.73 3.87 -15.31
CA LEU A 122 -2.66 4.20 -16.73
C LEU A 122 -1.78 3.18 -17.45
N GLU A 123 -2.27 2.51 -18.50
CA GLU A 123 -1.49 1.50 -19.22
C GLU A 123 -0.93 2.07 -20.52
N LEU A 124 0.39 2.03 -20.67
CA LEU A 124 1.14 2.50 -21.83
C LEU A 124 1.75 1.31 -22.59
N VAL A 125 1.64 1.32 -23.92
CA VAL A 125 2.39 0.38 -24.77
C VAL A 125 3.69 1.03 -25.21
N PRO A 126 4.87 0.42 -24.94
CA PRO A 126 6.15 0.92 -25.42
C PRO A 126 6.19 1.03 -26.95
N ASP A 127 6.81 2.10 -27.45
CA ASP A 127 6.99 2.30 -28.89
C ASP A 127 8.02 1.32 -29.46
N ARG A 128 9.10 1.05 -28.71
CA ARG A 128 10.21 0.17 -29.10
C ARG A 128 10.67 -0.73 -27.95
N THR A 129 11.35 -1.80 -28.32
CA THR A 129 12.11 -2.62 -27.36
C THR A 129 13.58 -2.19 -27.31
N PHE A 130 14.31 -2.63 -26.30
CA PHE A 130 15.78 -2.47 -26.23
C PHE A 130 16.50 -3.03 -27.46
N ALA A 131 15.97 -4.11 -28.05
CA ALA A 131 16.52 -4.75 -29.24
C ALA A 131 16.22 -3.96 -30.52
N ASP A 132 15.06 -3.31 -30.61
CA ASP A 132 14.56 -2.71 -31.85
C ASP A 132 14.84 -1.20 -32.00
N LEU A 133 15.36 -0.54 -30.96
CA LEU A 133 15.57 0.92 -31.00
C LEU A 133 16.73 1.33 -31.94
N GLY A 134 17.76 0.50 -32.09
CA GLY A 134 18.98 0.87 -32.81
C GLY A 134 19.85 1.85 -32.00
N HIS A 135 19.61 3.16 -32.16
CA HIS A 135 20.41 4.26 -31.58
C HIS A 135 19.60 5.15 -30.63
N ALA A 136 20.27 5.81 -29.68
CA ALA A 136 19.67 6.83 -28.81
C ALA A 136 20.69 7.92 -28.49
N ASP A 137 20.32 9.18 -28.76
CA ASP A 137 21.17 10.34 -28.42
C ASP A 137 20.97 10.76 -26.96
N TRP A 138 19.73 10.63 -26.46
CA TRP A 138 19.37 10.87 -25.07
C TRP A 138 18.59 9.70 -24.49
N ILE A 139 18.83 9.42 -23.21
CA ILE A 139 18.05 8.45 -22.42
C ILE A 139 17.42 9.19 -21.27
N VAL A 140 16.09 9.11 -21.16
CA VAL A 140 15.35 9.58 -19.99
C VAL A 140 15.12 8.41 -19.05
N VAL A 141 15.60 8.53 -17.81
CA VAL A 141 15.50 7.52 -16.75
C VAL A 141 14.52 8.03 -15.68
N PRO A 142 13.22 7.68 -15.76
CA PRO A 142 12.21 8.06 -14.76
C PRO A 142 12.32 7.23 -13.48
N GLU A 143 11.50 7.52 -12.46
CA GLU A 143 11.25 6.57 -11.37
C GLU A 143 10.60 5.29 -11.93
N ILE A 144 11.34 4.18 -11.83
CA ILE A 144 10.89 2.85 -12.21
C ILE A 144 10.64 2.02 -10.95
N GLN A 145 9.52 1.32 -10.92
CA GLN A 145 9.14 0.48 -9.78
C GLN A 145 10.10 -0.70 -9.63
N GLN A 146 10.36 -1.07 -8.38
CA GLN A 146 11.34 -2.11 -8.02
C GLN A 146 12.75 -1.80 -8.56
N ALA A 147 13.18 -0.53 -8.54
CA ALA A 147 14.47 -0.06 -9.05
C ALA A 147 15.72 -0.86 -8.57
N SER A 148 15.67 -1.53 -7.41
CA SER A 148 16.77 -2.35 -6.87
C SER A 148 16.66 -3.84 -7.21
N SER A 149 15.62 -4.25 -7.92
CA SER A 149 15.32 -5.64 -8.25
C SER A 149 16.30 -6.19 -9.30
N PRO A 150 16.68 -7.49 -9.22
CA PRO A 150 17.47 -8.17 -10.26
C PRO A 150 16.82 -8.12 -11.65
N GLN A 151 15.49 -8.03 -11.71
CA GLN A 151 14.69 -7.94 -12.92
C GLN A 151 15.03 -6.71 -13.78
N LEU A 152 15.62 -5.68 -13.20
CA LEU A 152 16.07 -4.48 -13.93
C LEU A 152 17.55 -4.55 -14.34
N GLN A 153 18.23 -5.68 -14.18
CA GLN A 153 19.63 -5.80 -14.57
C GLN A 153 19.81 -5.61 -16.07
N SER A 154 18.92 -6.16 -16.90
CA SER A 154 18.86 -5.91 -18.35
C SER A 154 18.81 -4.42 -18.68
N THR A 155 18.00 -3.66 -17.93
CA THR A 155 17.86 -2.20 -18.10
C THR A 155 19.12 -1.46 -17.68
N VAL A 156 19.74 -1.86 -16.56
CA VAL A 156 21.02 -1.29 -16.09
C VAL A 156 22.12 -1.51 -17.14
N ASP A 157 22.22 -2.72 -17.68
CA ASP A 157 23.23 -3.08 -18.68
C ASP A 157 22.98 -2.32 -20.00
N TRP A 158 21.71 -2.19 -20.40
CA TRP A 158 21.33 -1.41 -21.57
C TRP A 158 21.70 0.08 -21.44
N ILE A 159 21.43 0.70 -20.29
CA ILE A 159 21.83 2.10 -20.02
C ILE A 159 23.35 2.24 -20.14
N ARG A 160 24.12 1.32 -19.53
CA ARG A 160 25.59 1.33 -19.59
C ARG A 160 26.10 1.21 -21.01
N ALA A 161 25.54 0.29 -21.80
CA ALA A 161 25.93 0.08 -23.18
C ALA A 161 25.68 1.34 -24.02
N ARG A 162 24.46 1.89 -23.99
CA ARG A 162 24.13 3.10 -24.74
C ARG A 162 24.93 4.33 -24.30
N TYR A 163 25.21 4.46 -23.00
CA TYR A 163 26.11 5.50 -22.52
C TYR A 163 27.55 5.28 -23.02
N ALA A 164 28.05 4.05 -23.08
CA ALA A 164 29.35 3.79 -23.70
C ALA A 164 29.37 4.19 -25.19
N ASP A 165 28.25 3.99 -25.89
CA ASP A 165 28.07 4.36 -27.31
C ASP A 165 27.89 5.87 -27.56
N GLY A 166 27.82 6.69 -26.49
CA GLY A 166 27.78 8.15 -26.60
C GLY A 166 26.50 8.82 -26.13
N ALA A 167 25.44 8.05 -25.79
CA ALA A 167 24.16 8.60 -25.35
C ALA A 167 24.30 9.50 -24.10
N GLN A 168 23.60 10.61 -24.08
CA GLN A 168 23.45 11.46 -22.89
C GLN A 168 22.28 10.99 -22.03
N ILE A 169 22.25 11.35 -20.75
CA ILE A 169 21.23 10.85 -19.80
C ILE A 169 20.53 12.02 -19.11
N LEU A 170 19.19 11.95 -19.05
CA LEU A 170 18.34 12.74 -18.17
C LEU A 170 17.70 11.81 -17.14
N SER A 171 18.10 11.91 -15.89
CA SER A 171 17.43 11.18 -14.80
C SER A 171 16.37 12.04 -14.11
N VAL A 172 15.21 11.45 -13.83
CA VAL A 172 14.07 12.16 -13.22
C VAL A 172 13.67 11.52 -11.90
N CYS A 173 13.45 12.36 -10.88
CA CYS A 173 12.94 11.94 -9.57
C CYS A 173 13.78 10.80 -8.97
N ALA A 174 13.14 9.69 -8.59
CA ALA A 174 13.80 8.51 -8.04
C ALA A 174 14.50 7.63 -9.11
N GLY A 175 14.41 7.99 -10.39
CA GLY A 175 15.20 7.37 -11.46
C GLY A 175 16.71 7.45 -11.21
N ALA A 176 17.15 8.43 -10.40
CA ALA A 176 18.54 8.58 -9.99
C ALA A 176 19.07 7.34 -9.24
N GLY A 177 18.21 6.58 -8.54
CA GLY A 177 18.61 5.33 -7.90
C GLY A 177 18.96 4.24 -8.91
N LEU A 178 18.17 4.08 -9.98
CA LEU A 178 18.50 3.15 -11.07
C LEU A 178 19.77 3.59 -11.80
N LEU A 179 19.93 4.90 -12.04
CA LEU A 179 21.15 5.43 -12.63
C LEU A 179 22.37 5.21 -11.72
N ALA A 180 22.24 5.36 -10.40
CA ALA A 180 23.33 5.10 -9.47
C ALA A 180 23.78 3.63 -9.51
N ARG A 181 22.86 2.67 -9.70
CA ARG A 181 23.20 1.24 -9.88
C ARG A 181 24.10 0.95 -11.07
N THR A 182 24.09 1.81 -12.10
CA THR A 182 24.96 1.64 -13.26
C THR A 182 26.44 1.95 -12.94
N GLY A 183 26.71 2.62 -11.80
CA GLY A 183 28.02 3.16 -11.44
C GLY A 183 28.36 4.48 -12.13
N LEU A 184 27.49 4.98 -13.02
CA LEU A 184 27.76 6.20 -13.80
C LEU A 184 27.72 7.49 -12.96
N LEU A 185 27.17 7.46 -11.74
CA LEU A 185 27.13 8.62 -10.84
C LEU A 185 28.29 8.67 -9.83
N THR A 186 29.13 7.65 -9.77
CA THR A 186 30.22 7.57 -8.77
C THR A 186 31.18 8.76 -8.93
N GLY A 187 31.37 9.52 -7.85
CA GLY A 187 32.21 10.72 -7.80
C GLY A 187 31.61 11.98 -8.44
N ARG A 188 30.41 11.90 -9.00
CA ARG A 188 29.77 13.00 -9.74
C ARG A 188 28.71 13.74 -8.92
N PRO A 189 28.47 15.04 -9.19
CA PRO A 189 27.34 15.76 -8.62
C PRO A 189 26.02 15.25 -9.22
N ALA A 190 25.03 15.01 -8.37
CA ALA A 190 23.70 14.58 -8.80
C ALA A 190 22.63 15.09 -7.84
N THR A 191 21.37 15.12 -8.28
CA THR A 191 20.19 15.36 -7.42
C THR A 191 19.14 14.27 -7.66
N SER A 192 18.14 14.23 -6.79
CA SER A 192 16.96 13.35 -6.87
C SER A 192 15.83 14.00 -6.07
N ASN A 193 14.64 13.40 -6.08
CA ASN A 193 13.54 13.92 -5.27
C ASN A 193 13.93 13.93 -3.78
N TRP A 194 13.49 14.96 -3.06
CA TRP A 194 13.93 15.20 -1.68
C TRP A 194 13.56 14.07 -0.71
N LEU A 195 12.51 13.30 -0.99
CA LEU A 195 12.12 12.11 -0.22
C LEU A 195 13.14 10.97 -0.40
N ALA A 196 13.57 10.70 -1.63
CA ALA A 196 14.51 9.63 -1.96
C ALA A 196 15.95 9.96 -1.54
N LEU A 197 16.35 11.24 -1.55
CA LEU A 197 17.69 11.66 -1.14
C LEU A 197 18.05 11.22 0.28
N TYR A 198 17.09 11.15 1.22
CA TYR A 198 17.33 10.61 2.57
C TYR A 198 17.83 9.15 2.57
N GLY A 199 17.45 8.36 1.58
CA GLY A 199 17.93 6.99 1.40
C GLY A 199 19.21 6.93 0.56
N TYR A 200 19.24 7.64 -0.56
CA TYR A 200 20.33 7.56 -1.53
C TYR A 200 21.66 8.09 -1.02
N GLU A 201 21.67 9.08 -0.13
CA GLU A 201 22.92 9.55 0.51
C GLU A 201 23.61 8.44 1.30
N ARG A 202 22.85 7.49 1.87
CA ARG A 202 23.41 6.33 2.58
C ARG A 202 23.74 5.17 1.65
N GLN A 203 22.89 4.93 0.65
CA GLN A 203 23.03 3.80 -0.26
C GLN A 203 24.15 4.00 -1.30
N TYR A 204 24.37 5.25 -1.72
CA TYR A 204 25.34 5.65 -2.73
C TYR A 204 26.20 6.81 -2.21
N PRO A 205 27.05 6.56 -1.19
CA PRO A 205 27.82 7.62 -0.53
C PRO A 205 28.89 8.26 -1.43
N ASP A 206 29.29 7.56 -2.50
CA ASP A 206 30.28 8.07 -3.45
C ASP A 206 29.67 9.06 -4.47
N VAL A 207 28.34 9.23 -4.49
CA VAL A 207 27.66 10.24 -5.31
C VAL A 207 27.59 11.55 -4.54
N ARG A 208 27.95 12.67 -5.18
CA ARG A 208 27.93 14.00 -4.57
C ARG A 208 26.52 14.60 -4.64
N TRP A 209 25.60 14.06 -3.84
CA TRP A 209 24.19 14.49 -3.82
C TRP A 209 24.03 15.97 -3.46
N ARG A 210 23.24 16.70 -4.25
CA ARG A 210 22.85 18.09 -4.03
C ARG A 210 21.36 18.16 -3.70
N ARG A 211 21.02 18.85 -2.61
CA ARG A 211 19.65 19.12 -2.19
C ARG A 211 19.21 20.50 -2.64
N GLY A 212 17.90 20.71 -2.72
CA GLY A 212 17.31 22.04 -2.92
C GLY A 212 17.39 22.60 -4.35
N VAL A 213 17.91 21.83 -5.31
CA VAL A 213 18.02 22.22 -6.72
C VAL A 213 17.12 21.35 -7.60
N ARG A 214 16.46 21.95 -8.58
CA ARG A 214 15.58 21.22 -9.52
C ARG A 214 16.35 20.29 -10.42
N TYR A 215 17.50 20.71 -10.91
CA TYR A 215 18.41 19.85 -11.66
C TYR A 215 19.89 20.14 -11.38
N VAL A 216 20.71 19.14 -11.66
CA VAL A 216 22.17 19.21 -11.73
C VAL A 216 22.59 18.74 -13.12
N ASP A 217 23.27 19.60 -13.86
CA ASP A 217 23.85 19.32 -15.18
C ASP A 217 25.35 19.06 -15.03
N ASP A 218 25.79 17.83 -15.29
CA ASP A 218 27.17 17.35 -15.23
C ASP A 218 27.64 16.84 -16.61
N GLY A 219 27.35 17.63 -17.64
CA GLY A 219 27.73 17.36 -19.02
C GLY A 219 26.83 16.29 -19.65
N ARG A 220 27.34 15.08 -19.84
CA ARG A 220 26.55 14.00 -20.46
C ARG A 220 25.45 13.43 -19.56
N ILE A 221 25.38 13.84 -18.30
CA ILE A 221 24.37 13.40 -17.34
C ILE A 221 23.72 14.63 -16.71
N ILE A 222 22.41 14.74 -16.87
CA ILE A 222 21.55 15.67 -16.16
C ILE A 222 20.71 14.85 -15.20
N THR A 223 20.69 15.21 -13.93
CA THR A 223 19.79 14.62 -12.93
C THR A 223 18.83 15.68 -12.43
N THR A 224 17.57 15.31 -12.23
CA THR A 224 16.52 16.21 -11.76
C THR A 224 15.89 15.70 -10.48
N ALA A 225 15.34 16.61 -9.70
CA ALA A 225 14.66 16.33 -8.44
C ALA A 225 13.24 15.79 -8.70
N ALA A 226 12.25 16.11 -7.87
CA ALA A 226 10.91 15.54 -8.01
C ALA A 226 10.20 15.96 -9.31
N VAL A 227 9.05 15.33 -9.54
CA VAL A 227 8.54 15.03 -10.88
C VAL A 227 8.56 16.18 -11.89
N LEU A 228 8.10 17.38 -11.53
CA LEU A 228 8.05 18.48 -12.50
C LEU A 228 9.41 19.15 -12.75
N SER A 229 10.42 18.88 -11.92
CA SER A 229 11.81 19.23 -12.23
C SER A 229 12.33 18.49 -13.49
N GLY A 230 11.68 17.39 -13.89
CA GLY A 230 11.91 16.74 -15.19
C GLY A 230 11.58 17.64 -16.38
N VAL A 231 10.61 18.56 -16.26
CA VAL A 231 10.32 19.57 -17.29
C VAL A 231 11.51 20.50 -17.45
N ASP A 232 12.06 21.02 -16.35
CA ASP A 232 13.22 21.93 -16.42
C ASP A 232 14.48 21.22 -16.92
N GLY A 233 14.66 19.93 -16.59
CA GLY A 233 15.71 19.10 -17.18
C GLY A 233 15.57 18.94 -18.70
N ALA A 234 14.35 18.71 -19.20
CA ALA A 234 14.08 18.64 -20.63
C ALA A 234 14.26 20.01 -21.32
N LEU A 235 13.85 21.11 -20.69
CA LEU A 235 14.11 22.46 -21.18
C LEU A 235 15.61 22.79 -21.19
N ARG A 236 16.38 22.27 -20.23
CA ARG A 236 17.83 22.40 -20.20
C ARG A 236 18.50 21.67 -21.37
N ILE A 237 17.99 20.51 -21.77
CA ILE A 237 18.46 19.82 -23.00
C ILE A 237 18.20 20.70 -24.23
N LEU A 238 16.97 21.19 -24.39
CA LEU A 238 16.60 22.10 -25.48
C LEU A 238 17.49 23.34 -25.52
N GLU A 239 17.76 23.93 -24.37
CA GLU A 239 18.61 25.12 -24.26
C GLU A 239 20.05 24.83 -24.73
N ARG A 240 20.61 23.69 -24.36
CA ARG A 240 21.98 23.30 -24.74
C ARG A 240 22.13 23.03 -26.22
N GLU A 241 21.18 22.29 -26.79
CA GLU A 241 21.29 21.78 -28.16
C GLU A 241 20.75 22.80 -29.19
N HIS A 242 19.81 23.66 -28.78
CA HIS A 242 19.06 24.52 -29.70
C HIS A 242 18.88 25.98 -29.22
N GLY A 243 19.47 26.35 -28.09
CA GLY A 243 19.44 27.71 -27.55
C GLY A 243 18.20 28.05 -26.73
N THR A 244 18.25 29.20 -26.06
CA THR A 244 17.24 29.64 -25.08
C THR A 244 15.88 29.92 -25.70
N ASP A 245 15.82 30.35 -26.96
CA ASP A 245 14.54 30.60 -27.65
C ASP A 245 13.78 29.30 -27.93
N ALA A 246 14.48 28.24 -28.28
CA ALA A 246 13.90 26.91 -28.46
C ALA A 246 13.27 26.39 -27.15
N ALA A 247 13.99 26.52 -26.04
CA ALA A 247 13.49 26.16 -24.72
C ALA A 247 12.30 27.03 -24.30
N ARG A 248 12.33 28.34 -24.53
CA ARG A 248 11.21 29.25 -24.21
C ARG A 248 9.95 28.91 -25.00
N GLN A 249 10.09 28.58 -26.29
CA GLN A 249 8.97 28.14 -27.13
C GLN A 249 8.34 26.84 -26.60
N ALA A 250 9.17 25.83 -26.27
CA ALA A 250 8.68 24.58 -25.69
C ALA A 250 7.99 24.79 -24.34
N ALA A 251 8.57 25.60 -23.45
CA ALA A 251 7.96 25.95 -22.16
C ALA A 251 6.59 26.62 -22.34
N THR A 252 6.48 27.54 -23.31
CA THR A 252 5.20 28.20 -23.65
C THR A 252 4.19 27.18 -24.20
N ALA A 253 4.60 26.28 -25.08
CA ALA A 253 3.73 25.29 -25.71
C ALA A 253 3.06 24.35 -24.69
N ILE A 254 3.77 24.00 -23.62
CA ILE A 254 3.25 23.14 -22.54
C ILE A 254 2.64 23.94 -21.37
N GLY A 255 2.61 25.28 -21.44
CA GLY A 255 2.11 26.15 -20.39
C GLY A 255 2.99 26.25 -19.14
N TRP A 256 4.27 25.89 -19.23
CA TRP A 256 5.23 25.95 -18.12
C TRP A 256 5.64 27.39 -17.81
N ARG A 257 5.32 27.87 -16.60
CA ARG A 257 5.50 29.28 -16.22
C ARG A 257 6.90 29.61 -15.67
N THR A 258 7.66 28.62 -15.24
CA THR A 258 8.88 28.80 -14.42
C THR A 258 10.16 28.42 -15.17
N TYR A 259 10.30 28.85 -16.42
CA TYR A 259 11.55 28.67 -17.18
C TYR A 259 12.56 29.78 -16.87
N HIS A 260 13.73 29.39 -16.36
CA HIS A 260 14.86 30.29 -16.07
C HIS A 260 16.09 29.89 -16.91
N PRO A 261 16.44 30.65 -17.98
CA PRO A 261 17.59 30.32 -18.81
C PRO A 261 18.90 30.28 -18.03
N GLY A 262 19.75 29.28 -18.30
CA GLY A 262 21.10 29.17 -17.75
C GLY A 262 21.20 28.88 -16.25
N ALA A 263 20.08 28.72 -15.53
CA ALA A 263 20.07 28.52 -14.09
C ALA A 263 19.04 27.48 -13.66
N THR A 264 19.43 26.64 -12.70
CA THR A 264 18.49 25.79 -11.97
C THR A 264 17.72 26.65 -10.98
N ALA A 265 16.40 26.49 -10.90
CA ALA A 265 15.63 27.16 -9.85
C ALA A 265 15.77 26.38 -8.53
N ASP A 266 15.66 27.10 -7.42
CA ASP A 266 15.66 26.49 -6.09
C ASP A 266 14.30 25.83 -5.78
N ILE A 267 14.33 24.76 -5.00
CA ILE A 267 13.13 24.09 -4.50
C ILE A 267 12.69 24.79 -3.21
N ALA A 268 11.57 25.51 -3.28
CA ALA A 268 11.05 26.30 -2.16
C ALA A 268 10.73 25.48 -0.90
N ALA A 269 10.29 24.22 -1.04
CA ALA A 269 9.95 23.35 0.08
C ALA A 269 10.39 21.90 -0.19
N ALA A 270 11.46 21.47 0.47
CA ALA A 270 12.09 20.16 0.28
C ALA A 270 12.15 19.32 1.58
N HIS A 271 11.22 19.54 2.51
CA HIS A 271 11.14 18.82 3.77
C HIS A 271 9.70 18.76 4.32
N PRO A 272 9.40 17.76 5.18
CA PRO A 272 8.12 17.66 5.86
C PRO A 272 7.90 18.85 6.82
N ALA A 273 6.67 19.31 6.91
CA ALA A 273 6.20 20.33 7.84
C ALA A 273 5.00 19.80 8.64
N PRO A 274 4.69 20.35 9.84
CA PRO A 274 3.55 19.89 10.64
C PRO A 274 2.21 19.91 9.90
N ALA A 275 2.01 20.84 8.98
CA ALA A 275 0.80 20.91 8.16
C ALA A 275 0.63 19.69 7.23
N ASP A 276 1.71 19.00 6.87
CA ASP A 276 1.69 17.84 5.97
C ASP A 276 1.10 16.60 6.66
N THR A 277 1.00 16.59 8.00
CA THR A 277 0.36 15.50 8.74
C THR A 277 -1.08 15.27 8.29
N VAL A 278 -1.77 16.30 7.80
CA VAL A 278 -3.12 16.16 7.22
C VAL A 278 -3.13 15.21 6.02
N ALA A 279 -2.14 15.28 5.14
CA ALA A 279 -2.04 14.39 3.99
C ALA A 279 -1.83 12.93 4.42
N LEU A 280 -1.03 12.70 5.47
CA LEU A 280 -0.83 11.38 6.06
C LEU A 280 -2.10 10.83 6.71
N LEU A 281 -2.87 11.68 7.39
CA LEU A 281 -4.16 11.30 7.97
C LEU A 281 -5.17 10.93 6.89
N ASN A 282 -5.25 11.70 5.80
CA ASN A 282 -6.09 11.36 4.66
C ASN A 282 -5.65 10.02 4.04
N ALA A 283 -4.36 9.82 3.81
CA ALA A 283 -3.82 8.57 3.27
C ALA A 283 -4.16 7.34 4.13
N GLY A 284 -4.13 7.47 5.46
CA GLY A 284 -4.36 6.34 6.37
C GLY A 284 -5.82 6.08 6.73
N PHE A 285 -6.67 7.11 6.74
CA PHE A 285 -8.02 7.02 7.32
C PHE A 285 -9.16 7.42 6.38
N ARG A 286 -8.86 7.98 5.20
CA ARG A 286 -9.89 8.28 4.20
C ARG A 286 -10.06 7.10 3.26
N THR A 287 -11.30 6.71 3.00
CA THR A 287 -11.59 5.73 1.94
C THR A 287 -11.30 6.37 0.58
N PRO A 288 -10.45 5.75 -0.26
CA PRO A 288 -10.16 6.28 -1.59
C PRO A 288 -11.41 6.32 -2.46
N VAL A 289 -11.63 7.44 -3.15
CA VAL A 289 -12.73 7.60 -4.12
C VAL A 289 -12.44 6.72 -5.34
N HIS A 290 -13.44 5.99 -5.84
CA HIS A 290 -13.31 5.22 -7.06
C HIS A 290 -13.66 6.11 -8.25
N ALA A 291 -12.65 6.53 -9.02
CA ALA A 291 -12.84 7.45 -10.14
C ALA A 291 -12.45 6.81 -11.48
N GLY A 292 -13.31 6.99 -12.49
CA GLY A 292 -12.98 6.71 -13.88
C GLY A 292 -12.17 7.88 -14.46
N VAL A 293 -11.24 7.60 -15.36
CA VAL A 293 -10.51 8.62 -16.13
C VAL A 293 -10.76 8.36 -17.62
N LEU A 294 -11.58 9.22 -18.24
CA LEU A 294 -11.93 9.08 -19.66
C LEU A 294 -10.76 9.53 -20.53
N LEU A 295 -10.11 8.58 -21.19
CA LEU A 295 -9.06 8.85 -22.16
C LEU A 295 -9.69 9.25 -23.50
N THR A 296 -9.36 10.43 -23.99
CA THR A 296 -9.81 10.92 -25.30
C THR A 296 -8.66 10.95 -26.30
N PRO A 297 -8.87 10.56 -27.57
CA PRO A 297 -7.83 10.70 -28.60
C PRO A 297 -7.29 12.12 -28.70
N GLY A 298 -5.97 12.26 -28.73
CA GLY A 298 -5.26 13.54 -28.79
C GLY A 298 -5.07 14.25 -27.45
N VAL A 299 -5.43 13.63 -26.32
CA VAL A 299 -5.11 14.17 -24.98
C VAL A 299 -3.59 14.36 -24.81
N GLY A 300 -3.18 15.46 -24.18
CA GLY A 300 -1.77 15.73 -23.86
C GLY A 300 -1.22 14.78 -22.80
N GLU A 301 0.08 14.51 -22.85
CA GLU A 301 0.74 13.57 -21.95
C GLU A 301 0.89 14.14 -20.52
N ILE A 302 1.22 15.43 -20.38
CA ILE A 302 1.23 16.18 -19.11
C ILE A 302 -0.19 16.28 -18.54
N GLU A 303 -1.19 16.41 -19.40
CA GLU A 303 -2.60 16.40 -19.00
C GLU A 303 -2.97 15.05 -18.37
N LEU A 304 -2.60 13.93 -19.00
CA LEU A 304 -2.77 12.61 -18.40
C LEU A 304 -1.98 12.46 -17.11
N ALA A 305 -0.70 12.82 -17.12
CA ALA A 305 0.18 12.76 -15.95
C ALA A 305 -0.40 13.51 -14.76
N SER A 306 -0.96 14.70 -14.96
CA SER A 306 -1.54 15.50 -13.89
C SER A 306 -2.65 14.76 -13.15
N VAL A 307 -3.56 14.10 -13.87
CA VAL A 307 -4.67 13.35 -13.26
C VAL A 307 -4.14 12.11 -12.56
N PHE A 308 -3.33 11.31 -13.25
CA PHE A 308 -2.86 10.05 -12.70
C PHE A 308 -1.89 10.20 -11.54
N ARG A 309 -1.16 11.32 -11.46
CA ARG A 309 -0.22 11.60 -10.37
C ARG A 309 -0.85 12.32 -9.17
N THR A 310 -1.80 13.24 -9.40
CA THR A 310 -2.30 14.14 -8.33
C THR A 310 -3.10 13.40 -7.25
N TYR A 311 -3.90 12.40 -7.62
CA TYR A 311 -4.85 11.77 -6.69
C TYR A 311 -4.36 10.44 -6.07
N THR A 312 -3.24 9.89 -6.54
CA THR A 312 -2.84 8.51 -6.25
C THR A 312 -1.57 8.43 -5.39
N GLN A 313 -0.39 8.59 -5.96
CA GLN A 313 0.89 8.37 -5.28
C GLN A 313 1.10 9.41 -4.16
N LEU A 314 1.51 8.94 -2.97
CA LEU A 314 1.79 9.73 -1.74
C LEU A 314 0.59 10.40 -1.06
N VAL A 315 -0.63 10.27 -1.59
CA VAL A 315 -1.86 10.78 -0.95
C VAL A 315 -3.02 9.79 -0.93
N TYR A 316 -3.07 8.87 -1.91
CA TYR A 316 -3.97 7.74 -1.99
C TYR A 316 -5.47 8.08 -1.87
N VAL A 317 -5.86 9.30 -2.23
CA VAL A 317 -7.24 9.78 -2.08
C VAL A 317 -8.19 9.24 -3.15
N ALA A 318 -7.66 8.70 -4.25
CA ALA A 318 -8.45 8.06 -5.29
C ALA A 318 -7.81 6.76 -5.81
N ARG A 319 -8.68 5.81 -6.19
CA ARG A 319 -8.36 4.67 -7.03
C ARG A 319 -8.89 4.96 -8.44
N LEU A 320 -7.98 5.08 -9.39
CA LEU A 320 -8.31 5.46 -10.75
C LEU A 320 -8.49 4.23 -11.65
N THR A 321 -9.41 4.31 -12.60
CA THR A 321 -9.54 3.34 -13.69
C THR A 321 -9.55 4.09 -15.01
N ALA A 322 -8.55 3.87 -15.86
CA ALA A 322 -8.54 4.40 -17.21
C ALA A 322 -9.68 3.78 -18.04
N VAL A 323 -10.48 4.60 -18.71
CA VAL A 323 -11.61 4.16 -19.53
C VAL A 323 -11.64 4.87 -20.87
N THR A 324 -12.21 4.23 -21.88
CA THR A 324 -12.55 4.86 -23.17
C THR A 324 -14.01 4.59 -23.48
N ALA A 325 -14.62 5.41 -24.33
CA ALA A 325 -16.04 5.30 -24.66
C ALA A 325 -16.38 4.00 -25.41
N ASP A 326 -15.43 3.47 -26.19
CA ASP A 326 -15.57 2.32 -27.09
C ASP A 326 -14.70 1.11 -26.68
N GLY A 327 -13.96 1.23 -25.57
CA GLY A 327 -13.01 0.21 -25.11
C GLY A 327 -11.74 0.08 -25.96
N GLN A 328 -11.54 0.94 -26.96
CA GLN A 328 -10.36 0.89 -27.82
C GLN A 328 -9.16 1.64 -27.24
N PRO A 329 -7.92 1.28 -27.61
CA PRO A 329 -6.74 2.09 -27.32
C PRO A 329 -6.85 3.49 -27.95
N ILE A 330 -6.22 4.47 -27.31
CA ILE A 330 -6.13 5.84 -27.84
C ILE A 330 -4.69 6.23 -28.09
N ARG A 331 -4.51 7.19 -29.00
CA ARG A 331 -3.22 7.86 -29.23
C ARG A 331 -3.27 9.23 -28.56
N SER A 332 -2.24 9.54 -27.79
CA SER A 332 -2.04 10.86 -27.19
C SER A 332 -1.58 11.89 -28.24
N ARG A 333 -1.51 13.15 -27.84
CA ARG A 333 -1.16 14.30 -28.69
C ARG A 333 0.12 14.08 -29.50
N HIS A 334 1.17 13.54 -28.89
CA HIS A 334 2.46 13.32 -29.52
C HIS A 334 2.70 11.85 -29.90
N GLY A 335 1.67 11.01 -29.75
CA GLY A 335 1.67 9.66 -30.31
C GLY A 335 2.18 8.58 -29.38
N LEU A 336 1.87 8.63 -28.09
CA LEU A 336 1.92 7.44 -27.23
C LEU A 336 0.61 6.66 -27.34
N THR A 337 0.67 5.34 -27.15
CA THR A 337 -0.52 4.47 -27.16
C THR A 337 -0.91 4.07 -25.75
N PHE A 338 -2.12 4.48 -25.33
CA PHE A 338 -2.69 4.10 -24.05
C PHE A 338 -3.83 3.10 -24.21
N ILE A 339 -3.88 2.11 -23.33
CA ILE A 339 -4.91 1.06 -23.31
C ILE A 339 -5.87 1.30 -22.15
N PRO A 340 -7.20 1.24 -22.38
CA PRO A 340 -8.18 1.37 -21.30
C PRO A 340 -8.19 0.14 -20.38
N ARG A 341 -8.45 0.39 -19.09
CA ARG A 341 -8.72 -0.66 -18.10
C ARG A 341 -10.14 -1.17 -18.12
N SER A 342 -11.08 -0.34 -18.55
CA SER A 342 -12.48 -0.71 -18.70
C SER A 342 -13.08 -0.01 -19.91
N ALA A 343 -13.97 -0.70 -20.63
CA ALA A 343 -14.81 -0.12 -21.67
C ALA A 343 -16.10 0.51 -21.12
N LYS A 344 -16.30 0.46 -19.80
CA LYS A 344 -17.49 0.97 -19.13
C LYS A 344 -17.18 2.34 -18.50
N PRO A 345 -17.70 3.45 -19.04
CA PRO A 345 -17.44 4.80 -18.51
C PRO A 345 -18.31 5.16 -17.29
N THR A 346 -19.10 4.21 -16.77
CA THR A 346 -20.06 4.41 -15.67
C THR A 346 -19.84 3.44 -14.51
N GLY A 347 -20.38 3.76 -13.33
CA GLY A 347 -20.19 2.98 -12.10
C GLY A 347 -19.04 3.47 -11.21
N TYR A 348 -18.57 4.69 -11.45
CA TYR A 348 -17.58 5.40 -10.65
C TYR A 348 -18.24 6.50 -9.83
N ASP A 349 -17.64 6.84 -8.70
CA ASP A 349 -18.07 7.99 -7.87
C ASP A 349 -17.86 9.30 -8.64
N ARG A 350 -16.83 9.34 -9.50
CA ARG A 350 -16.47 10.48 -10.36
C ARG A 350 -15.94 9.99 -11.71
N LEU A 351 -16.23 10.71 -12.77
CA LEU A 351 -15.60 10.53 -14.08
C LEU A 351 -14.75 11.76 -14.40
N LEU A 352 -13.42 11.64 -14.29
CA LEU A 352 -12.48 12.69 -14.65
C LEU A 352 -12.24 12.68 -16.16
N VAL A 353 -12.26 13.85 -16.79
CA VAL A 353 -11.94 14.02 -18.21
C VAL A 353 -10.73 14.92 -18.34
N PRO A 354 -9.52 14.36 -18.55
CA PRO A 354 -8.32 15.12 -18.84
C PRO A 354 -8.37 15.69 -20.26
N GLY A 355 -7.83 16.88 -20.44
CA GLY A 355 -7.64 17.51 -21.75
C GLY A 355 -8.36 18.84 -21.88
N HIS A 356 -7.63 19.91 -22.21
CA HIS A 356 -8.22 21.22 -22.47
C HIS A 356 -9.15 21.17 -23.68
N ASP A 357 -8.71 20.52 -24.77
CA ASP A 357 -9.51 20.34 -25.98
C ASP A 357 -10.75 19.47 -25.71
N ALA A 358 -10.62 18.45 -24.85
CA ALA A 358 -11.74 17.61 -24.43
C ALA A 358 -12.76 18.40 -23.59
N ALA A 359 -12.29 19.32 -22.74
CA ALA A 359 -13.12 20.21 -21.95
C ALA A 359 -13.88 21.23 -22.81
N LEU A 360 -13.19 21.90 -23.74
CA LEU A 360 -13.82 22.86 -24.66
C LEU A 360 -14.89 22.18 -25.53
N ALA A 361 -14.56 21.03 -26.11
CA ALA A 361 -15.46 20.31 -27.00
C ALA A 361 -16.49 19.43 -26.27
N HIS A 362 -16.51 19.41 -24.93
CA HIS A 362 -17.40 18.59 -24.12
C HIS A 362 -17.44 17.12 -24.59
N ARG A 363 -16.26 16.49 -24.76
CA ARG A 363 -16.13 15.18 -25.42
C ARG A 363 -16.69 13.97 -24.65
N ALA A 364 -17.27 14.17 -23.47
CA ALA A 364 -17.92 13.12 -22.69
C ALA A 364 -19.44 13.29 -22.70
N ASP A 365 -20.16 12.18 -22.73
CA ASP A 365 -21.62 12.18 -22.58
C ASP A 365 -22.01 12.83 -21.24
N PRO A 366 -22.86 13.88 -21.24
CA PRO A 366 -23.33 14.53 -20.02
C PRO A 366 -23.99 13.57 -19.02
N ALA A 367 -24.60 12.48 -19.49
CA ALA A 367 -25.23 11.47 -18.63
C ALA A 367 -24.21 10.77 -17.71
N TRP A 368 -22.93 10.76 -18.08
CA TRP A 368 -21.86 10.18 -17.26
C TRP A 368 -21.32 11.14 -16.20
N LYS A 369 -21.88 12.36 -16.10
CA LYS A 369 -21.49 13.40 -15.13
C LYS A 369 -19.98 13.69 -15.14
N PRO A 370 -19.41 14.07 -16.30
CA PRO A 370 -17.97 14.29 -16.44
C PRO A 370 -17.49 15.49 -15.62
N VAL A 371 -16.28 15.39 -15.08
CA VAL A 371 -15.54 16.47 -14.44
C VAL A 371 -14.36 16.85 -15.32
N TYR A 372 -14.44 18.02 -15.94
CA TYR A 372 -13.39 18.56 -16.80
C TYR A 372 -12.36 19.32 -15.97
N VAL A 373 -11.27 18.63 -15.61
CA VAL A 373 -10.23 19.19 -14.73
C VAL A 373 -9.32 20.22 -15.41
N HIS A 374 -9.27 20.26 -16.74
CA HIS A 374 -8.48 21.22 -17.53
C HIS A 374 -9.34 22.23 -18.30
N ALA A 375 -10.44 22.69 -17.71
CA ALA A 375 -11.34 23.67 -18.35
C ALA A 375 -10.68 25.05 -18.58
N ARG A 376 -9.60 25.37 -17.86
CA ARG A 376 -8.86 26.63 -18.00
C ARG A 376 -7.60 26.40 -18.84
N ALA A 377 -7.21 27.40 -19.61
CA ALA A 377 -5.93 27.41 -20.35
C ALA A 377 -4.78 27.75 -19.39
N GLU A 378 -4.28 26.74 -18.70
CA GLU A 378 -3.23 26.83 -17.70
C GLU A 378 -2.36 25.57 -17.71
N PHE A 379 -1.32 25.53 -16.87
CA PHE A 379 -0.52 24.32 -16.74
C PHE A 379 -1.40 23.20 -16.15
N PRO A 380 -1.43 21.97 -16.70
CA PRO A 380 -2.46 20.98 -16.34
C PRO A 380 -2.57 20.65 -14.84
N PHE A 381 -1.43 20.64 -14.12
CA PHE A 381 -1.42 20.42 -12.67
C PHE A 381 -2.12 21.52 -11.85
N ASP A 382 -2.26 22.75 -12.35
CA ASP A 382 -3.07 23.78 -11.68
C ASP A 382 -4.53 23.33 -11.56
N GLY A 383 -5.07 22.71 -12.62
CA GLY A 383 -6.43 22.21 -12.68
C GLY A 383 -6.69 21.08 -11.69
N THR A 384 -5.81 20.07 -11.68
CA THR A 384 -5.95 18.91 -10.79
C THR A 384 -5.69 19.25 -9.32
N LEU A 385 -4.74 20.15 -9.02
CA LEU A 385 -4.48 20.59 -7.66
C LEU A 385 -5.65 21.42 -7.12
N ARG A 386 -6.30 22.23 -7.96
CA ARG A 386 -7.52 22.97 -7.59
C ARG A 386 -8.68 22.02 -7.32
N ASP A 387 -8.89 21.02 -8.16
CA ASP A 387 -9.94 20.01 -7.94
C ASP A 387 -9.67 19.20 -6.66
N LEU A 388 -8.42 18.78 -6.43
CA LEU A 388 -8.02 18.10 -5.21
C LEU A 388 -8.26 18.98 -3.97
N ALA A 389 -7.89 20.26 -4.02
CA ALA A 389 -8.12 21.18 -2.92
C ALA A 389 -9.62 21.34 -2.62
N ALA A 390 -10.45 21.45 -3.66
CA ALA A 390 -11.90 21.62 -3.53
C ALA A 390 -12.62 20.36 -3.01
N THR A 391 -12.17 19.17 -3.39
CA THR A 391 -12.84 17.90 -3.08
C THR A 391 -12.28 17.17 -1.86
N THR A 392 -11.03 17.46 -1.50
CA THR A 392 -10.33 16.84 -0.39
C THR A 392 -10.07 17.86 0.71
N ASP A 393 -9.03 18.68 0.57
CA ASP A 393 -8.70 19.84 1.39
C ASP A 393 -7.43 20.53 0.87
N VAL A 394 -7.23 21.79 1.27
CA VAL A 394 -6.06 22.60 0.85
C VAL A 394 -4.72 22.02 1.34
N PRO A 395 -4.56 21.56 2.60
CA PRO A 395 -3.29 20.98 3.06
C PRO A 395 -2.82 19.78 2.22
N THR A 396 -3.74 18.89 1.82
CA THR A 396 -3.42 17.73 0.98
C THR A 396 -2.99 18.16 -0.41
N ALA A 397 -3.68 19.12 -1.03
CA ALA A 397 -3.26 19.66 -2.32
C ALA A 397 -1.88 20.34 -2.26
N ARG A 398 -1.59 21.09 -1.18
CA ARG A 398 -0.26 21.69 -0.95
C ARG A 398 0.82 20.63 -0.75
N TRP A 399 0.50 19.53 -0.06
CA TRP A 399 1.41 18.38 0.05
C TRP A 399 1.71 17.77 -1.32
N VAL A 400 0.70 17.52 -2.16
CA VAL A 400 0.92 17.01 -3.53
C VAL A 400 1.81 17.97 -4.30
N ALA A 401 1.50 19.27 -4.30
CA ALA A 401 2.31 20.27 -4.99
C ALA A 401 3.76 20.29 -4.49
N LYS A 402 3.99 20.15 -3.18
CA LYS A 402 5.33 19.99 -2.60
C LYS A 402 6.06 18.75 -3.13
N THR A 403 5.38 17.60 -3.23
CA THR A 403 5.97 16.36 -3.79
C THR A 403 6.20 16.44 -5.29
N LEU A 404 5.51 17.33 -5.99
CA LEU A 404 5.74 17.64 -7.41
C LEU A 404 6.84 18.70 -7.60
N GLU A 405 7.30 19.32 -6.52
CA GLU A 405 8.15 20.52 -6.52
C GLU A 405 7.55 21.65 -7.35
N TYR A 406 6.26 21.91 -7.12
CA TYR A 406 5.48 22.89 -7.86
C TYR A 406 4.91 23.93 -6.90
N SER A 407 4.93 25.19 -7.33
CA SER A 407 4.20 26.27 -6.65
C SER A 407 2.87 26.49 -7.36
N PRO A 408 1.76 25.97 -6.81
CA PRO A 408 0.45 26.24 -7.37
C PRO A 408 0.07 27.69 -7.08
N GLY A 409 -0.88 28.22 -7.86
CA GLY A 409 -1.56 29.45 -7.50
C GLY A 409 -2.37 29.34 -6.20
N GLU A 410 -3.20 30.33 -5.92
CA GLU A 410 -4.06 30.30 -4.74
C GLU A 410 -5.03 29.09 -4.78
N LEU A 411 -5.01 28.30 -3.70
CA LEU A 411 -5.84 27.12 -3.53
C LEU A 411 -6.93 27.39 -2.50
N THR A 412 -8.17 27.14 -2.89
CA THR A 412 -9.36 27.27 -2.04
C THR A 412 -10.05 25.93 -1.89
N GLY A 413 -10.53 25.60 -0.69
CA GLY A 413 -11.19 24.33 -0.42
C GLY A 413 -11.65 24.21 1.03
N PRO A 414 -12.32 23.11 1.38
CA PRO A 414 -12.72 22.85 2.76
C PRO A 414 -11.51 22.74 3.68
N ALA A 415 -11.72 23.07 4.96
CA ALA A 415 -10.78 22.74 6.01
C ALA A 415 -10.82 21.23 6.30
N PHE A 416 -9.71 20.68 6.77
CA PHE A 416 -9.66 19.29 7.22
C PHE A 416 -10.66 19.05 8.37
N PRO A 417 -11.47 17.97 8.34
CA PRO A 417 -12.49 17.70 9.35
C PRO A 417 -11.87 17.19 10.66
N TRP A 418 -11.26 18.08 11.44
CA TRP A 418 -10.57 17.76 12.69
C TRP A 418 -11.43 17.05 13.72
N VAL A 419 -12.72 17.44 13.84
CA VAL A 419 -13.62 16.86 14.85
C VAL A 419 -13.88 15.36 14.59
N PRO A 420 -14.34 14.92 13.40
CA PRO A 420 -14.43 13.50 13.07
C PRO A 420 -13.12 12.73 13.21
N ALA A 421 -11.99 13.32 12.80
CA ALA A 421 -10.68 12.68 12.91
C ALA A 421 -10.26 12.44 14.37
N LEU A 422 -10.47 13.43 15.24
CA LEU A 422 -10.23 13.31 16.68
C LEU A 422 -11.14 12.26 17.32
N LEU A 423 -12.43 12.23 16.96
CA LEU A 423 -13.37 11.22 17.45
C LEU A 423 -12.96 9.81 17.04
N LEU A 424 -12.51 9.61 15.80
CA LEU A 424 -11.99 8.33 15.34
C LEU A 424 -10.73 7.92 16.12
N ALA A 425 -9.78 8.83 16.30
CA ALA A 425 -8.56 8.57 17.07
C ALA A 425 -8.87 8.21 18.54
N LEU A 426 -9.81 8.93 19.18
CA LEU A 426 -10.28 8.64 20.53
C LEU A 426 -11.01 7.30 20.61
N ALA A 427 -11.87 6.98 19.64
CA ALA A 427 -12.58 5.70 19.57
C ALA A 427 -11.61 4.52 19.41
N MET A 428 -10.59 4.66 18.55
CA MET A 428 -9.52 3.68 18.40
C MET A 428 -8.72 3.51 19.69
N ALA A 429 -8.40 4.62 20.37
CA ALA A 429 -7.72 4.57 21.66
C ALA A 429 -8.56 3.87 22.74
N ALA A 430 -9.86 4.16 22.80
CA ALA A 430 -10.82 3.51 23.70
C ALA A 430 -11.00 2.02 23.38
N GLY A 431 -11.02 1.63 22.10
CA GLY A 431 -11.10 0.23 21.67
C GLY A 431 -9.86 -0.56 22.06
N GLY A 432 -8.66 -0.01 21.84
CA GLY A 432 -7.39 -0.59 22.30
C GLY A 432 -7.35 -0.72 23.84
N THR A 433 -7.84 0.30 24.54
CA THR A 433 -8.01 0.29 26.00
C THR A 433 -8.91 -0.86 26.45
N LEU A 434 -10.09 -0.98 25.85
CA LEU A 434 -11.07 -2.02 26.16
C LEU A 434 -10.49 -3.42 25.89
N TYR A 435 -9.73 -3.60 24.81
CA TYR A 435 -9.04 -4.86 24.49
C TYR A 435 -8.00 -5.24 25.56
N VAL A 436 -7.16 -4.27 25.99
CA VAL A 436 -6.16 -4.50 27.04
C VAL A 436 -6.83 -4.80 28.38
N LEU A 437 -7.89 -4.07 28.73
CA LEU A 437 -8.67 -4.29 29.95
C LEU A 437 -9.40 -5.64 29.91
N ALA A 438 -10.00 -6.01 28.78
CA ALA A 438 -10.63 -7.31 28.59
C ALA A 438 -9.60 -8.44 28.68
N ARG A 439 -8.41 -8.28 28.08
CA ARG A 439 -7.30 -9.25 28.16
C ARG A 439 -6.75 -9.38 29.59
N ALA A 440 -6.59 -8.27 30.31
CA ALA A 440 -6.16 -8.25 31.70
C ALA A 440 -7.23 -8.84 32.64
N GLY A 441 -8.52 -8.57 32.37
CA GLY A 441 -9.66 -9.17 33.05
C GLY A 441 -9.78 -10.67 32.80
N LEU A 442 -9.59 -11.12 31.56
CA LEU A 442 -9.51 -12.54 31.18
C LEU A 442 -8.29 -13.23 31.81
N ALA A 443 -7.16 -12.53 31.96
CA ALA A 443 -6.00 -13.07 32.66
C ALA A 443 -6.30 -13.37 34.14
N ARG A 444 -7.21 -12.60 34.76
CA ARG A 444 -7.73 -12.86 36.12
C ARG A 444 -8.83 -13.92 36.16
N ARG A 445 -9.37 -14.34 35.01
CA ARG A 445 -10.40 -15.39 34.87
C ARG A 445 -9.89 -16.51 33.95
N PRO A 446 -8.92 -17.33 34.41
CA PRO A 446 -8.21 -18.30 33.58
C PRO A 446 -9.16 -19.31 32.92
N ARG A 447 -10.25 -19.68 33.60
CA ARG A 447 -11.30 -20.54 33.05
C ARG A 447 -12.01 -19.92 31.85
N LEU A 448 -12.47 -18.66 31.95
CA LEU A 448 -13.11 -17.95 30.83
C LEU A 448 -12.15 -17.74 29.65
N ARG A 449 -10.88 -17.44 29.92
CA ARG A 449 -9.85 -17.33 28.88
C ARG A 449 -9.62 -18.65 28.14
N ASN A 450 -9.53 -19.75 28.88
CA ASN A 450 -9.36 -21.08 28.29
C ASN A 450 -10.58 -21.46 27.45
N TRP A 451 -11.78 -21.19 27.96
CA TRP A 451 -13.04 -21.42 27.26
C TRP A 451 -13.14 -20.65 25.95
N LEU A 452 -12.84 -19.34 25.97
CA LEU A 452 -12.83 -18.50 24.77
C LEU A 452 -11.79 -18.94 23.74
N ARG A 453 -10.59 -19.32 24.20
CA ARG A 453 -9.56 -19.90 23.31
C ARG A 453 -10.06 -21.19 22.67
N HIS A 454 -10.67 -22.07 23.45
CA HIS A 454 -11.20 -23.34 22.95
C HIS A 454 -12.28 -23.12 21.88
N LEU A 455 -13.18 -22.17 22.10
CA LEU A 455 -14.20 -21.78 21.12
C LEU A 455 -13.55 -21.29 19.82
N ALA A 456 -12.55 -20.40 19.92
CA ALA A 456 -11.84 -19.88 18.75
C ALA A 456 -11.12 -20.99 17.96
N GLU A 457 -10.44 -21.91 18.64
CA GLU A 457 -9.77 -23.05 17.99
C GLU A 457 -10.76 -23.95 17.23
N MET A 458 -11.94 -24.20 17.81
CA MET A 458 -12.99 -25.00 17.16
C MET A 458 -13.58 -24.29 15.93
N LEU A 459 -13.78 -22.97 15.98
CA LEU A 459 -14.23 -22.19 14.83
C LEU A 459 -13.21 -22.23 13.68
N VAL A 460 -11.91 -22.17 13.99
CA VAL A 460 -10.84 -22.30 12.98
C VAL A 460 -10.84 -23.71 12.36
N ALA A 461 -10.92 -24.75 13.19
CA ALA A 461 -10.95 -26.14 12.74
C ALA A 461 -12.16 -26.45 11.84
N MET A 462 -13.30 -25.84 12.14
CA MET A 462 -14.52 -25.94 11.36
C MET A 462 -14.36 -25.38 9.94
N VAL A 463 -13.77 -24.18 9.81
CA VAL A 463 -13.49 -23.56 8.50
C VAL A 463 -12.44 -24.37 7.73
N ALA A 464 -11.41 -24.88 8.43
CA ALA A 464 -10.39 -25.72 7.82
C ALA A 464 -10.98 -27.03 7.26
N GLY A 465 -11.91 -27.67 7.98
CA GLY A 465 -12.62 -28.86 7.50
C GLY A 465 -13.39 -28.60 6.20
N MET A 466 -14.12 -27.50 6.14
CA MET A 466 -14.83 -27.07 4.92
C MET A 466 -13.87 -26.88 3.73
N LEU A 467 -12.76 -26.16 3.92
CA LEU A 467 -11.82 -25.87 2.83
C LEU A 467 -11.09 -27.12 2.32
N LEU A 468 -10.77 -28.06 3.22
CA LEU A 468 -9.99 -29.26 2.88
C LEU A 468 -10.86 -30.36 2.24
N LEU A 469 -12.11 -30.50 2.67
CA LEU A 469 -13.00 -31.59 2.24
C LEU A 469 -13.92 -31.21 1.07
N ALA A 470 -14.21 -29.92 0.87
CA ALA A 470 -15.09 -29.46 -0.21
C ALA A 470 -14.72 -29.96 -1.62
N PRO A 471 -13.43 -30.07 -2.03
CA PRO A 471 -13.09 -30.57 -3.36
C PRO A 471 -13.52 -32.01 -3.62
N ALA A 472 -13.56 -32.86 -2.58
CA ALA A 472 -13.78 -34.31 -2.72
C ALA A 472 -15.19 -34.68 -3.20
N TRP A 473 -16.17 -33.80 -2.95
CA TRP A 473 -17.60 -34.03 -3.26
C TRP A 473 -18.18 -32.97 -4.22
N SER A 474 -17.32 -32.12 -4.78
CA SER A 474 -17.70 -31.02 -5.69
C SER A 474 -18.52 -31.50 -6.90
N TRP A 475 -18.18 -32.66 -7.45
CA TRP A 475 -18.88 -33.31 -8.56
C TRP A 475 -20.29 -33.82 -8.18
N LEU A 476 -20.50 -34.17 -6.91
CA LEU A 476 -21.78 -34.70 -6.41
C LEU A 476 -22.77 -33.58 -6.01
N THR A 477 -22.23 -32.41 -5.68
CA THR A 477 -22.97 -31.29 -5.07
C THR A 477 -23.30 -30.16 -6.06
N HIS A 478 -22.68 -30.15 -7.25
CA HIS A 478 -22.75 -29.07 -8.25
C HIS A 478 -24.16 -28.58 -8.58
N ASP A 479 -25.13 -29.48 -8.75
CA ASP A 479 -26.52 -29.14 -9.12
C ASP A 479 -27.54 -29.47 -8.02
N ARG A 480 -27.08 -29.70 -6.80
CA ARG A 480 -27.92 -30.17 -5.68
C ARG A 480 -27.73 -29.28 -4.46
N PRO A 481 -28.40 -28.12 -4.38
CA PRO A 481 -28.14 -27.10 -3.36
C PRO A 481 -28.42 -27.58 -1.92
N VAL A 482 -29.40 -28.48 -1.76
CA VAL A 482 -29.69 -29.13 -0.48
C VAL A 482 -28.54 -30.07 -0.08
N LEU A 483 -28.03 -30.87 -1.03
CA LEU A 483 -26.94 -31.79 -0.78
C LEU A 483 -25.65 -31.03 -0.47
N MET A 484 -25.36 -29.95 -1.20
CA MET A 484 -24.23 -29.04 -0.94
C MET A 484 -24.26 -28.46 0.48
N THR A 485 -25.43 -28.07 0.96
CA THR A 485 -25.59 -27.50 2.31
C THR A 485 -25.36 -28.56 3.39
N LEU A 486 -25.86 -29.78 3.19
CA LEU A 486 -25.67 -30.89 4.12
C LEU A 486 -24.22 -31.39 4.13
N THR A 487 -23.56 -31.49 2.97
CA THR A 487 -22.14 -31.88 2.90
C THR A 487 -21.23 -30.85 3.56
N MET A 488 -21.49 -29.55 3.33
CA MET A 488 -20.77 -28.47 4.01
C MET A 488 -20.91 -28.57 5.54
N ALA A 489 -22.12 -28.82 6.07
CA ALA A 489 -22.34 -29.01 7.51
C ALA A 489 -21.57 -30.22 8.06
N VAL A 490 -21.49 -31.32 7.29
CA VAL A 490 -20.70 -32.51 7.64
C VAL A 490 -19.19 -32.24 7.62
N ASP A 491 -18.69 -31.53 6.61
CA ASP A 491 -17.26 -31.19 6.49
C ASP A 491 -16.80 -30.29 7.64
N MET A 492 -17.64 -29.32 8.01
CA MET A 492 -17.46 -28.45 9.17
C MET A 492 -17.41 -29.24 10.48
N ALA A 493 -18.35 -30.17 10.67
CA ALA A 493 -18.39 -31.04 11.85
C ALA A 493 -17.19 -32.00 11.89
N ALA A 494 -16.74 -32.51 10.74
CA ALA A 494 -15.59 -33.41 10.64
C ALA A 494 -14.27 -32.70 11.00
N GLY A 495 -14.03 -31.50 10.48
CA GLY A 495 -12.83 -30.71 10.80
C GLY A 495 -12.73 -30.38 12.29
N MET A 496 -13.85 -29.95 12.89
CA MET A 496 -13.92 -29.71 14.32
C MET A 496 -13.79 -31.00 15.14
N ALA A 497 -14.46 -32.10 14.76
CA ALA A 497 -14.35 -33.38 15.45
C ALA A 497 -12.92 -33.92 15.47
N ALA A 498 -12.19 -33.79 14.35
CA ALA A 498 -10.77 -34.12 14.26
C ALA A 498 -9.93 -33.26 15.22
N TRP A 499 -10.18 -31.95 15.28
CA TRP A 499 -9.50 -31.07 16.23
C TRP A 499 -9.82 -31.41 17.69
N MET A 500 -11.07 -31.71 18.01
CA MET A 500 -11.46 -32.13 19.36
C MET A 500 -10.81 -33.46 19.75
N ALA A 501 -10.62 -34.39 18.81
CA ALA A 501 -9.86 -35.61 19.04
C ALA A 501 -8.37 -35.31 19.34
N VAL A 502 -7.74 -34.38 18.60
CA VAL A 502 -6.37 -33.92 18.87
C VAL A 502 -6.24 -33.26 20.24
N ARG A 503 -7.28 -32.54 20.68
CA ARG A 503 -7.40 -31.93 22.02
C ARG A 503 -7.62 -32.95 23.15
N GLY A 504 -7.84 -34.23 22.80
CA GLY A 504 -8.06 -35.31 23.77
C GLY A 504 -9.46 -35.35 24.36
N HIS A 505 -10.48 -34.83 23.67
CA HIS A 505 -11.87 -34.99 24.10
C HIS A 505 -12.35 -36.43 23.91
N ASP A 506 -13.24 -36.87 24.81
CA ASP A 506 -13.86 -38.18 24.71
C ASP A 506 -14.75 -38.30 23.47
N ARG A 507 -14.83 -39.51 22.90
CA ARG A 507 -15.64 -39.82 21.72
C ARG A 507 -17.11 -39.40 21.87
N ARG A 508 -17.65 -39.50 23.09
CA ARG A 508 -19.01 -39.06 23.39
C ARG A 508 -19.17 -37.54 23.23
N MET A 509 -18.22 -36.75 23.71
CA MET A 509 -18.28 -35.28 23.59
C MET A 509 -18.09 -34.82 22.14
N ILE A 510 -17.21 -35.49 21.41
CA ILE A 510 -17.02 -35.26 19.97
C ILE A 510 -18.32 -35.55 19.23
N GLY A 511 -18.97 -36.68 19.52
CA GLY A 511 -20.25 -37.06 18.92
C GLY A 511 -21.38 -36.09 19.25
N GLU A 512 -21.49 -35.65 20.51
CA GLU A 512 -22.49 -34.65 20.92
C GLU A 512 -22.28 -33.30 20.20
N MET A 513 -21.04 -32.84 20.08
CA MET A 513 -20.75 -31.58 19.40
C MET A 513 -21.01 -31.68 17.89
N ALA A 514 -20.58 -32.77 17.24
CA ALA A 514 -20.85 -33.02 15.83
C ALA A 514 -22.36 -33.11 15.55
N LEU A 515 -23.12 -33.77 16.44
CA LEU A 515 -24.58 -33.84 16.33
C LEU A 515 -25.22 -32.45 16.41
N VAL A 516 -24.80 -31.62 17.39
CA VAL A 516 -25.31 -30.25 17.55
C VAL A 516 -24.98 -29.36 16.35
N MET A 517 -23.91 -29.65 15.62
CA MET A 517 -23.58 -28.93 14.39
C MET A 517 -24.45 -29.31 13.19
N VAL A 518 -24.75 -30.60 13.04
CA VAL A 518 -25.48 -31.11 11.86
C VAL A 518 -27.00 -31.04 12.06
N ALA A 519 -27.49 -31.24 13.29
CA ALA A 519 -28.92 -31.32 13.60
C ALA A 519 -29.74 -30.08 13.15
N PRO A 520 -29.28 -28.82 13.30
CA PRO A 520 -30.04 -27.67 12.84
C PRO A 520 -30.34 -27.70 11.33
N PHE A 521 -29.41 -28.19 10.52
CA PHE A 521 -29.59 -28.30 9.07
C PHE A 521 -30.58 -29.41 8.69
N VAL A 522 -30.57 -30.53 9.41
CA VAL A 522 -31.51 -31.64 9.20
C VAL A 522 -32.92 -31.26 9.67
N VAL A 523 -33.02 -30.62 10.83
CA VAL A 523 -34.31 -30.18 11.38
C VAL A 523 -34.93 -29.10 10.52
N LEU A 524 -34.18 -28.13 10.00
CA LEU A 524 -34.76 -27.07 9.17
C LEU A 524 -35.12 -27.53 7.74
N LEU A 525 -34.65 -28.70 7.32
CA LEU A 525 -34.79 -29.23 5.96
C LEU A 525 -36.24 -29.31 5.44
N PRO A 526 -37.26 -29.69 6.23
CA PRO A 526 -38.65 -29.74 5.77
C PRO A 526 -39.27 -28.36 5.51
N TRP A 527 -38.68 -27.29 6.06
CA TRP A 527 -39.26 -25.95 6.07
C TRP A 527 -38.48 -24.91 5.27
N LEU A 528 -37.16 -25.12 5.08
CA LEU A 528 -36.27 -24.17 4.42
C LEU A 528 -35.42 -24.85 3.35
N SER A 529 -35.02 -24.08 2.34
CA SER A 529 -34.09 -24.54 1.28
C SER A 529 -33.13 -23.43 0.86
N GLY A 530 -32.09 -23.79 0.10
CA GLY A 530 -31.11 -22.87 -0.47
C GLY A 530 -30.44 -21.95 0.56
N ALA A 531 -30.33 -20.66 0.24
CA ALA A 531 -29.65 -19.67 1.07
C ALA A 531 -30.30 -19.47 2.46
N ALA A 532 -31.62 -19.64 2.57
CA ALA A 532 -32.35 -19.52 3.83
C ALA A 532 -32.01 -20.65 4.80
N LEU A 533 -31.97 -21.90 4.30
CA LEU A 533 -31.54 -23.06 5.08
C LEU A 533 -30.08 -22.92 5.52
N SER A 534 -29.20 -22.48 4.62
CA SER A 534 -27.79 -22.25 4.96
C SER A 534 -27.64 -21.21 6.07
N THR A 535 -28.26 -20.04 5.92
CA THR A 535 -28.11 -18.94 6.90
C THR A 535 -28.69 -19.31 8.27
N ALA A 536 -29.93 -19.82 8.31
CA ALA A 536 -30.57 -20.20 9.56
C ALA A 536 -29.88 -21.38 10.25
N GLY A 537 -29.42 -22.37 9.47
CA GLY A 537 -28.65 -23.51 9.96
C GLY A 537 -27.36 -23.09 10.64
N HIS A 538 -26.59 -22.17 10.04
CA HIS A 538 -25.35 -21.67 10.64
C HIS A 538 -25.57 -20.91 11.95
N VAL A 539 -26.59 -20.04 11.99
CA VAL A 539 -26.91 -19.26 13.20
C VAL A 539 -27.28 -20.19 14.35
N LEU A 540 -28.16 -21.16 14.10
CA LEU A 540 -28.57 -22.13 15.12
C LEU A 540 -27.44 -23.07 15.52
N MET A 541 -26.62 -23.52 14.58
CA MET A 541 -25.42 -24.32 14.87
C MET A 541 -24.49 -23.58 15.81
N LEU A 542 -24.08 -22.34 15.49
CA LEU A 542 -23.14 -21.58 16.33
C LEU A 542 -23.73 -21.29 17.72
N ALA A 543 -25.01 -20.95 17.79
CA ALA A 543 -25.70 -20.72 19.06
C ALA A 543 -25.74 -22.01 19.91
N ALA A 544 -26.07 -23.15 19.30
CA ALA A 544 -26.16 -24.43 20.00
C ALA A 544 -24.78 -24.96 20.41
N MET A 545 -23.74 -24.72 19.59
CA MET A 545 -22.35 -25.04 19.90
C MET A 545 -21.88 -24.27 21.15
N VAL A 546 -22.12 -22.95 21.17
CA VAL A 546 -21.83 -22.09 22.32
C VAL A 546 -22.63 -22.52 23.55
N ALA A 547 -23.93 -22.82 23.39
CA ALA A 547 -24.76 -23.30 24.49
C ALA A 547 -24.22 -24.61 25.07
N LEU A 548 -23.86 -25.59 24.23
CA LEU A 548 -23.30 -26.87 24.68
C LEU A 548 -21.97 -26.67 25.42
N MET A 549 -21.11 -25.78 24.92
CA MET A 549 -19.86 -25.41 25.59
C MET A 549 -20.08 -24.70 26.93
N LEU A 550 -21.16 -23.92 27.08
CA LEU A 550 -21.54 -23.28 28.34
C LEU A 550 -22.11 -24.30 29.33
N VAL A 551 -22.95 -25.24 28.87
CA VAL A 551 -23.47 -26.33 29.70
C VAL A 551 -22.32 -27.20 30.22
N ARG A 552 -21.34 -27.50 29.37
CA ARG A 552 -20.13 -28.28 29.73
C ARG A 552 -18.95 -27.38 30.10
N TRP A 553 -19.22 -26.28 30.80
CA TRP A 553 -18.24 -25.24 31.13
C TRP A 553 -16.91 -25.78 31.63
N GLU A 554 -16.93 -26.74 32.57
CA GLU A 554 -15.73 -27.26 33.21
C GLU A 554 -14.76 -27.93 32.22
N HIS A 555 -15.28 -28.62 31.21
CA HIS A 555 -14.47 -29.35 30.23
C HIS A 555 -13.85 -28.40 29.19
N TYR A 556 -14.58 -27.35 28.81
CA TYR A 556 -14.10 -26.39 27.82
C TYR A 556 -13.27 -25.26 28.42
N SER A 557 -13.42 -24.98 29.72
CA SER A 557 -12.67 -23.96 30.47
C SER A 557 -11.42 -24.48 31.20
N ALA A 558 -11.22 -25.80 31.21
CA ALA A 558 -10.01 -26.42 31.75
C ALA A 558 -8.75 -25.96 30.99
N ALA A 559 -7.60 -26.02 31.67
CA ALA A 559 -6.33 -25.79 31.01
C ALA A 559 -6.10 -26.87 29.93
N PRO A 560 -5.46 -26.55 28.79
CA PRO A 560 -5.20 -27.54 27.74
C PRO A 560 -4.38 -28.69 28.31
N THR A 561 -4.88 -29.90 28.15
CA THR A 561 -4.21 -31.14 28.58
C THR A 561 -3.09 -31.55 27.62
N TRP A 562 -3.15 -31.11 26.35
CA TRP A 562 -2.07 -31.22 25.38
C TRP A 562 -1.19 -29.96 25.48
N ALA A 563 -0.06 -30.07 26.16
CA ALA A 563 1.03 -29.12 25.96
C ALA A 563 1.75 -29.55 24.69
N PHE A 564 1.73 -28.74 23.63
CA PHE A 564 2.87 -28.72 22.70
C PHE A 564 4.07 -28.40 23.58
N ARG A 565 4.87 -29.41 23.94
CA ARG A 565 6.12 -29.20 24.68
C ARG A 565 6.95 -28.27 23.80
N PRO A 566 7.14 -26.98 24.17
CA PRO A 566 7.94 -26.10 23.35
C PRO A 566 9.36 -26.66 23.36
N TRP A 567 10.08 -26.41 22.27
CA TRP A 567 11.50 -26.63 22.00
C TRP A 567 12.51 -26.10 23.06
N ARG A 568 12.20 -26.14 24.36
CA ARG A 568 13.06 -25.70 25.47
C ARG A 568 14.13 -26.73 25.88
N ARG A 569 14.30 -27.83 25.14
CA ARG A 569 15.41 -28.78 25.35
C ARG A 569 16.53 -28.71 24.31
N VAL A 570 16.44 -27.83 23.30
CA VAL A 570 17.51 -27.67 22.30
C VAL A 570 18.55 -26.62 22.71
N PHE A 571 18.26 -25.78 23.71
CA PHE A 571 19.17 -24.72 24.19
C PHE A 571 19.60 -24.86 25.66
N ARG A 572 19.56 -26.06 26.24
CA ARG A 572 20.30 -26.30 27.50
C ARG A 572 21.74 -26.65 27.14
N LYS A 573 22.67 -25.74 27.44
CA LYS A 573 24.11 -26.01 27.38
C LYS A 573 24.42 -27.35 28.08
N PRO A 574 25.20 -28.26 27.47
CA PRO A 574 25.72 -29.42 28.19
C PRO A 574 26.82 -28.93 29.13
N GLY A 575 26.70 -29.25 30.42
CA GLY A 575 27.74 -28.94 31.43
C GLY A 575 27.22 -28.18 32.65
N ALA A 576 26.55 -28.90 33.55
CA ALA A 576 26.59 -28.67 35.00
C ALA A 576 26.04 -29.95 35.63
N GLY A 577 26.93 -30.72 36.23
CA GLY A 577 26.75 -32.12 36.60
C GLY A 577 25.71 -32.39 37.69
N ASP A 578 25.16 -33.59 37.62
CA ASP A 578 24.56 -34.30 38.74
C ASP A 578 25.68 -34.72 39.71
N ASP A 579 25.54 -34.38 40.99
CA ASP A 579 26.37 -34.91 42.08
C ASP A 579 25.56 -35.99 42.82
N PRO A 580 25.94 -37.28 42.74
CA PRO A 580 25.24 -38.36 43.43
C PRO A 580 26.00 -38.72 44.70
N GLY A 581 25.51 -38.33 45.88
CA GLY A 581 26.13 -38.81 47.12
C GLY A 581 25.62 -38.22 48.42
N ARG A 582 24.57 -38.84 48.98
CA ARG A 582 24.27 -39.04 50.43
C ARG A 582 22.77 -39.34 50.50
N GLY A 583 22.30 -40.55 50.81
CA GLY A 583 22.78 -41.52 51.79
C GLY A 583 21.69 -41.64 52.86
N ASP A 584 20.83 -42.65 52.72
CA ASP A 584 19.76 -43.03 53.65
C ASP A 584 20.29 -43.30 55.07
N LEU A 585 19.44 -43.09 56.09
CA LEU A 585 19.15 -44.00 57.23
C LEU A 585 18.07 -43.36 58.16
N PRO A 586 17.34 -44.13 59.00
CA PRO A 586 15.88 -44.15 59.01
C PRO A 586 15.20 -43.64 60.30
N GLN A 587 13.87 -43.58 60.24
CA GLN A 587 12.93 -43.20 61.30
C GLN A 587 13.07 -43.99 62.63
N GLN A 588 12.95 -43.29 63.76
CA GLN A 588 12.45 -43.83 65.04
C GLN A 588 11.52 -42.81 65.74
N VAL A 589 10.22 -43.15 65.72
CA VAL A 589 9.24 -43.32 66.82
C VAL A 589 9.32 -42.47 68.11
N GLU A 590 8.13 -41.94 68.46
CA GLU A 590 7.52 -41.59 69.78
C GLU A 590 7.74 -40.21 70.46
N GLU A 591 6.60 -39.50 70.55
CA GLU A 591 6.16 -38.42 71.46
C GLU A 591 6.18 -38.83 72.96
N PRO A 592 5.73 -37.99 73.93
CA PRO A 592 5.83 -36.52 74.12
C PRO A 592 6.28 -36.17 75.57
N ALA A 593 6.47 -34.88 75.89
CA ALA A 593 6.01 -34.21 77.14
C ALA A 593 6.92 -33.05 77.61
N GLY A 594 6.26 -32.00 78.10
CA GLY A 594 6.58 -31.42 79.41
C GLY A 594 7.63 -30.31 79.47
N GLU A 595 7.16 -29.08 79.61
CA GLU A 595 7.93 -27.96 80.17
C GLU A 595 8.29 -28.18 81.65
N PRO A 596 9.25 -27.42 82.20
CA PRO A 596 10.18 -27.90 83.22
C PRO A 596 9.70 -27.65 84.66
N ARG A 597 9.99 -28.60 85.54
CA ARG A 597 10.57 -28.39 86.88
C ARG A 597 10.98 -29.69 87.54
#